data_AF-A0A8B8YW09-F1
#
_entry.id   AF-A0A8B8YW09-F1
#
_cell.length_a   1.000
_cell.length_b   1.000
_cell.length_c   1.000
_cell.angle_alpha   90.00
_cell.angle_beta   90.00
_cell.angle_gamma   90.00
#
_symmetry.space_group_name_H-M   'P 1'
#
loop_
_entity.id
_entity.type
_entity.pdbx_description
1 polymer ?
#
loop_
_entity_poly.entity_id
_entity_poly.type
_entity_poly.pdbx_seq_one_letter_code
_entity_poly.pdbx_strand_id
1 'polypeptide(L)'
;MGTRAAVLLSVEENEAWTWSSPTPGWRDELQNHTFLHTMYCQKGSPNVGLSETYDEDQLFSFDFSQNIRVPRLPEFADWAHKSRDTYSIFFDKAFCRAIIEEIGPELEGQIPVSRGLPIAEVFTLKPLEFGKPNTLVCFVSNLFPPTLTVSWQHHLAPVEGARPTFVSAVDGLTFQAFSYLNFTPAPSDLFSCIVTHEIDSYTAIAFWVPQNALPSDLLENVLCSVAFGLGVLGIIVGLVLIIYFRKPCSGD
;
A
#
# COMPACT_ATOMS: atom_id res chain seq x y z
N MET A 1 29.77 14.54 -10.39
CA MET A 1 28.57 13.67 -10.39
C MET A 1 29.03 12.30 -9.90
N GLY A 2 28.87 12.03 -8.60
CA GLY A 2 29.36 10.79 -7.99
C GLY A 2 28.41 9.62 -8.27
N THR A 3 28.96 8.45 -8.56
CA THR A 3 28.17 7.26 -8.86
C THR A 3 27.52 6.73 -7.58
N ARG A 4 26.19 6.78 -7.49
CA ARG A 4 25.43 6.30 -6.32
C ARG A 4 25.14 4.81 -6.46
N ALA A 5 25.93 3.98 -5.77
CA ALA A 5 25.73 2.54 -5.65
C ALA A 5 25.06 2.19 -4.30
N ALA A 6 24.33 1.09 -4.28
CA ALA A 6 23.72 0.52 -3.08
C ALA A 6 24.12 -0.95 -2.93
N VAL A 7 24.28 -1.37 -1.68
CA VAL A 7 24.60 -2.73 -1.26
C VAL A 7 23.48 -3.19 -0.34
N LEU A 8 23.01 -4.42 -0.56
CA LEU A 8 22.03 -5.08 0.29
C LEU A 8 22.67 -6.32 0.91
N LEU A 9 22.40 -6.49 2.19
CA LEU A 9 22.59 -7.72 2.94
C LEU A 9 21.18 -8.19 3.33
N SER A 10 20.73 -9.27 2.71
CA SER A 10 19.46 -9.90 3.06
C SER A 10 19.75 -11.20 3.80
N VAL A 11 19.13 -11.35 4.98
CA VAL A 11 19.02 -12.64 5.65
C VAL A 11 17.56 -13.07 5.52
N GLU A 12 17.35 -14.22 4.88
CA GLU A 12 16.04 -14.85 4.72
C GLU A 12 15.95 -15.98 5.75
N GLU A 13 15.03 -15.85 6.71
CA GLU A 13 14.73 -16.91 7.67
C GLU A 13 13.39 -17.55 7.31
N ASN A 14 13.45 -18.84 6.96
CA ASN A 14 12.26 -19.68 6.79
C ASN A 14 11.87 -20.23 8.16
N GLU A 15 10.87 -19.63 8.80
CA GLU A 15 10.38 -20.09 10.10
C GLU A 15 9.29 -21.16 9.92
N ALA A 16 9.57 -22.37 10.41
CA ALA A 16 8.59 -23.45 10.55
C ALA A 16 8.25 -23.63 12.03
N TRP A 17 7.05 -23.20 12.45
CA TRP A 17 6.61 -23.31 13.84
C TRP A 17 6.17 -24.75 14.18
N THR A 18 6.97 -25.50 14.93
CA THR A 18 6.52 -26.79 15.49
C THR A 18 5.84 -26.58 16.85
N TRP A 19 4.51 -26.47 16.87
CA TRP A 19 3.76 -26.60 18.12
C TRP A 19 3.47 -28.07 18.40
N SER A 20 4.04 -28.64 19.46
CA SER A 20 3.66 -29.97 19.93
C SER A 20 2.28 -29.90 20.61
N SER A 21 1.21 -29.98 19.84
CA SER A 21 -0.15 -30.21 20.36
C SER A 21 -0.42 -31.71 20.50
N PRO A 22 -0.80 -32.22 21.69
CA PRO A 22 -1.30 -33.58 21.83
C PRO A 22 -2.81 -33.60 21.59
N THR A 23 -3.27 -33.36 20.36
CA THR A 23 -4.66 -33.64 19.96
C THR A 23 -4.71 -34.22 18.54
N PRO A 24 -5.22 -35.45 18.34
CA PRO A 24 -5.35 -36.06 17.02
C PRO A 24 -6.63 -35.54 16.37
N GLY A 25 -6.59 -34.38 15.70
CA GLY A 25 -7.79 -33.84 15.06
C GLY A 25 -7.58 -32.77 13.99
N TRP A 26 -6.46 -32.04 14.01
CA TRP A 26 -6.21 -30.98 13.04
C TRP A 26 -4.74 -31.05 12.62
N ARG A 27 -4.48 -31.81 11.55
CA ARG A 27 -3.31 -31.53 10.71
C ARG A 27 -3.80 -30.51 9.68
N ASP A 28 -3.96 -29.26 10.13
CA ASP A 28 -3.81 -28.16 9.19
C ASP A 28 -2.37 -28.23 8.70
N GLU A 29 -2.18 -28.29 7.37
CA GLU A 29 -0.87 -28.32 6.75
C GLU A 29 -0.11 -27.07 7.19
N LEU A 30 0.94 -27.24 8.01
CA LEU A 30 1.83 -26.16 8.39
C LEU A 30 2.37 -25.51 7.11
N GLN A 31 1.99 -24.25 6.88
CA GLN A 31 2.53 -23.45 5.80
C GLN A 31 3.82 -22.79 6.26
N ASN A 32 4.80 -22.74 5.35
CA ASN A 32 6.01 -21.98 5.59
C ASN A 32 5.73 -20.51 5.27
N HIS A 33 6.30 -19.64 6.10
CA HIS A 33 6.24 -18.20 5.94
C HIS A 33 7.66 -17.64 5.86
N THR A 34 7.81 -16.52 5.18
CA THR A 34 9.12 -15.90 4.96
C THR A 34 9.24 -14.64 5.80
N PHE A 35 10.23 -14.62 6.70
CA PHE A 35 10.65 -13.42 7.41
C PHE A 35 11.94 -12.88 6.78
N LEU A 36 11.87 -11.65 6.26
CA LEU A 36 12.98 -11.00 5.57
C LEU A 36 13.58 -9.92 6.47
N HIS A 37 14.85 -10.07 6.83
CA HIS A 37 15.63 -9.05 7.53
C HIS A 37 16.66 -8.46 6.56
N THR A 38 16.38 -7.27 6.03
CA THR A 38 17.21 -6.65 4.99
C THR A 38 17.91 -5.40 5.48
N MET A 39 19.21 -5.49 5.72
CA MET A 39 20.11 -4.35 5.94
C MET A 39 20.59 -3.83 4.58
N TYR A 40 20.49 -2.53 4.34
CA TYR A 40 20.96 -1.92 3.09
C TYR A 40 21.70 -0.62 3.32
N CYS A 41 22.70 -0.34 2.50
CA CYS A 41 23.52 0.87 2.56
C CYS A 41 23.75 1.44 1.17
N GLN A 42 23.88 2.75 1.10
CA GLN A 42 24.15 3.44 -0.14
C GLN A 42 24.92 4.73 0.09
N LYS A 43 25.50 5.28 -0.98
CA LYS A 43 26.14 6.62 -0.94
C LYS A 43 25.11 7.76 -0.78
N GLY A 44 23.84 7.53 -1.12
CA GLY A 44 22.74 8.51 -1.03
C GLY A 44 22.10 8.63 0.36
N SER A 45 21.03 9.41 0.47
CA SER A 45 20.16 9.44 1.66
C SER A 45 18.91 8.61 1.41
N PRO A 46 18.42 7.79 2.36
CA PRO A 46 19.12 7.39 3.58
C PRO A 46 20.38 6.59 3.25
N ASN A 47 21.44 6.76 4.04
CA ASN A 47 22.76 6.13 3.79
C ASN A 47 22.87 4.69 4.31
N VAL A 48 21.98 4.33 5.24
CA VAL A 48 21.75 2.99 5.76
C VAL A 48 20.29 2.86 6.16
N GLY A 49 19.72 1.68 5.98
CA GLY A 49 18.39 1.34 6.43
C GLY A 49 18.28 -0.14 6.72
N LEU A 50 17.28 -0.49 7.52
CA LEU A 50 16.88 -1.87 7.80
C LEU A 50 15.37 -1.96 7.63
N SER A 51 14.94 -2.94 6.83
CA SER A 51 13.53 -3.28 6.59
C SER A 51 13.29 -4.71 7.03
N GLU A 52 12.24 -4.93 7.81
CA GLU A 52 11.79 -6.25 8.26
C GLU A 52 10.39 -6.52 7.71
N THR A 53 10.22 -7.60 6.93
CA THR A 53 8.94 -7.96 6.30
C THR A 53 8.55 -9.40 6.62
N TYR A 54 7.24 -9.68 6.61
CA TYR A 54 6.66 -11.01 6.76
C TYR A 54 5.72 -11.26 5.59
N ASP A 55 5.95 -12.31 4.81
CA ASP A 55 5.17 -12.65 3.61
C ASP A 55 4.89 -11.44 2.69
N GLU A 56 5.92 -10.62 2.45
CA GLU A 56 5.88 -9.38 1.61
C GLU A 56 5.34 -8.11 2.29
N ASP A 57 4.69 -8.22 3.46
CA ASP A 57 4.20 -7.07 4.21
C ASP A 57 5.27 -6.52 5.18
N GLN A 58 5.46 -5.20 5.17
CA GLN A 58 6.41 -4.56 6.08
C GLN A 58 5.89 -4.59 7.52
N LEU A 59 6.69 -5.16 8.42
CA LEU A 59 6.44 -5.13 9.86
C LEU A 59 7.12 -3.92 10.49
N PHE A 60 8.43 -3.78 10.25
CA PHE A 60 9.25 -2.74 10.87
C PHE A 60 10.22 -2.10 9.88
N SER A 61 10.54 -0.84 10.18
CA SER A 61 11.72 -0.17 9.66
C SER A 61 12.60 0.24 10.84
N PHE A 62 13.91 0.36 10.64
CA PHE A 62 14.80 0.79 11.71
C PHE A 62 15.21 2.25 11.55
N ASP A 63 14.94 3.08 12.57
CA ASP A 63 15.47 4.43 12.65
C ASP A 63 16.81 4.42 13.38
N PHE A 64 17.90 4.47 12.61
CA PHE A 64 19.27 4.50 13.14
C PHE A 64 19.65 5.81 13.86
N SER A 65 18.88 6.89 13.70
CA SER A 65 19.11 8.14 14.41
C SER A 65 18.62 8.07 15.85
N GLN A 66 17.48 7.41 16.06
CA GLN A 66 16.86 7.20 17.36
C GLN A 66 17.20 5.84 17.98
N ASN A 67 17.78 4.93 17.21
CA ASN A 67 18.07 3.55 17.59
C ASN A 67 16.81 2.79 18.02
N ILE A 68 15.74 2.90 17.23
CA ILE A 68 14.45 2.27 17.48
C ILE A 68 13.94 1.53 16.24
N ARG A 69 13.23 0.42 16.46
CA ARG A 69 12.34 -0.14 15.44
C ARG A 69 11.07 0.70 15.39
N VAL A 70 10.70 1.14 14.20
CA VAL A 70 9.47 1.86 13.92
C VAL A 70 8.45 0.88 13.34
N PRO A 71 7.34 0.61 14.03
CA PRO A 71 6.31 -0.29 13.54
C PRO A 71 5.55 0.30 12.35
N ARG A 72 5.25 -0.53 11.35
CA ARG A 72 4.45 -0.12 10.18
C ARG A 72 3.00 0.17 10.55
N LEU A 73 2.45 -0.59 11.49
CA LEU A 73 1.08 -0.46 12.01
C LEU A 73 1.09 -0.35 13.54
N PRO A 74 0.11 0.35 14.16
CA PRO A 74 0.07 0.53 15.61
C PRO A 74 0.03 -0.79 16.40
N GLU A 75 -0.63 -1.81 15.86
CA GLU A 75 -0.70 -3.15 16.48
C GLU A 75 0.67 -3.83 16.62
N PHE A 76 1.67 -3.42 15.84
CA PHE A 76 3.03 -3.96 15.95
C PHE A 76 3.89 -3.27 17.03
N ALA A 77 3.38 -2.22 17.68
CA ALA A 77 4.16 -1.38 18.59
C ALA A 77 4.78 -2.16 19.76
N ASP A 78 4.04 -3.11 20.34
CA ASP A 78 4.52 -3.88 21.49
C ASP A 78 5.76 -4.73 21.17
N TRP A 79 5.89 -5.19 19.92
CA TRP A 79 7.02 -6.00 19.46
C TRP A 79 8.24 -5.16 19.08
N ALA A 80 8.06 -3.88 18.76
CA ALA A 80 9.15 -2.97 18.37
C ALA A 80 10.18 -2.76 19.50
N HIS A 81 9.77 -2.91 20.77
CA HIS A 81 10.63 -2.70 21.94
C HIS A 81 11.57 -3.87 22.28
N LYS A 82 11.49 -5.00 21.58
CA LYS A 82 12.33 -6.18 21.86
C LYS A 82 13.76 -5.99 21.34
N SER A 83 14.69 -5.61 22.20
CA SER A 83 16.07 -5.23 21.84
C SER A 83 17.08 -6.38 21.69
N ARG A 84 16.63 -7.64 21.53
CA ARG A 84 17.50 -8.82 21.62
C ARG A 84 18.57 -8.88 20.52
N ASP A 85 18.31 -8.28 19.36
CA ASP A 85 19.15 -8.42 18.16
C ASP A 85 19.99 -7.17 17.87
N THR A 86 20.05 -6.24 18.83
CA THR A 86 20.75 -4.94 18.66
C THR A 86 22.20 -5.14 18.22
N TYR A 87 22.91 -6.11 18.81
CA TYR A 87 24.31 -6.39 18.43
C TYR A 87 24.44 -6.77 16.95
N SER A 88 23.60 -7.68 16.46
CA SER A 88 23.59 -8.13 15.07
C SER A 88 23.28 -6.97 14.12
N ILE A 89 22.25 -6.17 14.42
CA ILE A 89 21.88 -4.99 13.62
C ILE A 89 23.07 -4.02 13.46
N PHE A 90 23.80 -3.74 14.54
CA PHE A 90 24.96 -2.83 14.47
C PHE A 90 26.17 -3.45 13.76
N PHE A 91 26.38 -4.76 13.90
CA PHE A 91 27.39 -5.48 13.15
C PHE A 91 27.11 -5.42 11.64
N ASP A 92 25.88 -5.75 11.23
CA ASP A 92 25.46 -5.74 9.83
C ASP A 92 25.50 -4.34 9.24
N LYS A 93 25.09 -3.32 10.01
CA LYS A 93 25.25 -1.91 9.63
C LYS A 93 26.72 -1.56 9.38
N ALA A 94 27.61 -1.91 10.30
CA ALA A 94 29.03 -1.58 10.17
C ALA A 94 29.66 -2.28 8.96
N PHE A 95 29.34 -3.56 8.78
CA PHE A 95 29.81 -4.34 7.64
C PHE A 95 29.29 -3.80 6.30
N CYS A 96 28.00 -3.52 6.21
CA CYS A 96 27.35 -2.94 5.04
C CYS A 96 27.94 -1.57 4.66
N ARG A 97 28.27 -0.73 5.66
CA ARG A 97 28.97 0.55 5.45
C ARG A 97 30.39 0.36 4.96
N ALA A 98 31.14 -0.59 5.55
CA ALA A 98 32.50 -0.90 5.13
C ALA A 98 32.56 -1.32 3.65
N ILE A 99 31.60 -2.10 3.15
CA ILE A 99 31.54 -2.44 1.71
C ILE A 99 31.40 -1.17 0.85
N ILE A 100 30.50 -0.25 1.20
CA ILE A 100 30.32 1.00 0.44
C ILE A 100 31.57 1.89 0.48
N GLU A 101 32.26 1.95 1.62
CA GLU A 101 33.39 2.85 1.85
C GLU A 101 34.73 2.30 1.35
N GLU A 102 34.97 0.99 1.50
CA GLU A 102 36.24 0.34 1.15
C GLU A 102 36.20 -0.28 -0.25
N ILE A 103 35.12 -0.99 -0.60
CA ILE A 103 35.01 -1.70 -1.90
C ILE A 103 34.39 -0.79 -2.97
N GLY A 104 33.44 0.07 -2.59
CA GLY A 104 32.75 0.97 -3.50
C GLY A 104 33.67 1.84 -4.38
N PRO A 105 34.73 2.47 -3.85
CA PRO A 105 35.69 3.25 -4.65
C PRO A 105 36.46 2.42 -5.66
N GLU A 106 36.85 1.20 -5.32
CA GLU A 106 37.62 0.33 -6.22
C GLU A 106 36.78 -0.13 -7.42
N LEU A 107 35.48 -0.32 -7.23
CA LEU A 107 34.57 -0.70 -8.30
C LEU A 107 34.04 0.48 -9.13
N GLU A 108 34.30 1.72 -8.70
CA GLU A 108 33.77 2.91 -9.36
C GLU A 108 34.36 3.06 -10.77
N GLY A 109 33.49 3.03 -11.78
CA GLY A 109 33.89 3.07 -13.19
C GLY A 109 34.39 1.73 -13.76
N GLN A 110 34.60 0.72 -12.92
CA GLN A 110 34.94 -0.63 -13.38
C GLN A 110 33.69 -1.46 -13.74
N ILE A 111 32.59 -1.27 -13.01
CA ILE A 111 31.33 -1.96 -13.24
C ILE A 111 30.17 -0.96 -13.38
N PRO A 112 29.14 -1.28 -14.20
CA PRO A 112 27.93 -0.48 -14.25
C PRO A 112 27.16 -0.62 -12.93
N VAL A 113 26.63 0.50 -12.44
CA VAL A 113 25.81 0.50 -11.23
C VAL A 113 24.40 0.06 -11.58
N SER A 114 23.88 -0.93 -10.84
CA SER A 114 22.51 -1.40 -10.98
C SER A 114 21.51 -0.29 -10.66
N ARG A 115 20.48 -0.16 -11.50
CA ARG A 115 19.42 0.85 -11.38
C ARG A 115 18.10 0.27 -11.89
N GLY A 116 17.04 0.51 -11.14
CA GLY A 116 15.66 0.24 -11.52
C GLY A 116 14.94 1.57 -11.77
N LEU A 117 14.16 1.63 -12.85
CA LEU A 117 13.27 2.76 -13.11
C LEU A 117 11.97 2.52 -12.33
N PRO A 118 11.62 3.36 -11.35
CA PRO A 118 10.42 3.15 -10.54
C PRO A 118 9.16 3.20 -11.41
N ILE A 119 8.25 2.29 -11.15
CA ILE A 119 6.93 2.22 -11.79
C ILE A 119 5.90 2.60 -10.75
N ALA A 120 5.04 3.56 -11.08
CA ALA A 120 4.00 4.05 -10.18
C ALA A 120 2.62 3.57 -10.65
N GLU A 121 1.79 3.15 -9.70
CA GLU A 121 0.40 2.77 -9.92
C GLU A 121 -0.47 3.45 -8.86
N VAL A 122 -1.65 3.93 -9.26
CA VAL A 122 -2.58 4.61 -8.36
C VAL A 122 -3.94 3.95 -8.37
N PHE A 123 -4.43 3.60 -7.19
CA PHE A 123 -5.74 2.98 -7.00
C PHE A 123 -6.37 3.41 -5.67
N THR A 124 -7.67 3.18 -5.52
CA THR A 124 -8.39 3.46 -4.28
C THR A 124 -8.29 2.28 -3.31
N LEU A 125 -8.10 2.57 -2.03
CA LEU A 125 -8.02 1.56 -0.97
C LEU A 125 -9.35 0.81 -0.78
N LYS A 126 -10.47 1.51 -0.98
CA LYS A 126 -11.83 0.94 -0.93
C LYS A 126 -12.52 1.12 -2.29
N PRO A 127 -13.56 0.33 -2.60
CA PRO A 127 -14.39 0.56 -3.78
C PRO A 127 -14.83 2.03 -3.88
N LEU A 128 -14.88 2.53 -5.11
CA LEU A 128 -15.18 3.94 -5.38
C LEU A 128 -16.66 4.24 -5.12
N GLU A 129 -16.93 5.16 -4.20
CA GLU A 129 -18.25 5.73 -3.94
C GLU A 129 -18.14 7.25 -3.85
N PHE A 130 -18.94 7.96 -4.63
CA PHE A 130 -18.91 9.43 -4.62
C PHE A 130 -19.42 9.98 -3.29
N GLY A 131 -18.72 10.99 -2.77
CA GLY A 131 -19.09 11.66 -1.51
C GLY A 131 -18.76 10.88 -0.23
N LYS A 132 -18.24 9.65 -0.30
CA LYS A 132 -17.75 8.91 0.87
C LYS A 132 -16.22 9.00 1.01
N PRO A 133 -15.66 9.18 2.23
CA PRO A 133 -14.21 9.23 2.42
C PRO A 133 -13.51 7.96 1.92
N ASN A 134 -12.42 8.15 1.17
CA ASN A 134 -11.58 7.09 0.65
C ASN A 134 -10.09 7.50 0.75
N THR A 135 -9.19 6.60 0.35
CA THR A 135 -7.75 6.83 0.35
C THR A 135 -7.20 6.40 -1.00
N LEU A 136 -6.48 7.27 -1.69
CA LEU A 136 -5.64 6.89 -2.83
C LEU A 136 -4.36 6.27 -2.30
N VAL A 137 -3.97 5.16 -2.93
CA VAL A 137 -2.70 4.48 -2.70
C VAL A 137 -1.86 4.70 -3.95
N CYS A 138 -0.64 5.22 -3.77
CA CYS A 138 0.38 5.18 -4.81
C CYS A 138 1.37 4.09 -4.45
N PHE A 139 1.34 3.01 -5.24
CA PHE A 139 2.28 1.92 -5.15
C PHE A 139 3.44 2.18 -6.12
N VAL A 140 4.66 2.00 -5.62
CA VAL A 140 5.89 2.17 -6.40
C VAL A 140 6.64 0.85 -6.38
N SER A 141 6.88 0.27 -7.56
CA SER A 141 7.67 -0.95 -7.74
C SER A 141 8.94 -0.68 -8.56
N ASN A 142 9.80 -1.70 -8.68
CA ASN A 142 11.08 -1.63 -9.42
C ASN A 142 11.99 -0.47 -8.96
N LEU A 143 11.98 -0.17 -7.65
CA LEU A 143 12.75 0.91 -7.06
C LEU A 143 14.16 0.42 -6.71
N PHE A 144 15.16 0.91 -7.45
CA PHE A 144 16.56 0.68 -7.07
C PHE A 144 17.49 1.78 -7.61
N PRO A 145 18.38 2.35 -6.79
CA PRO A 145 18.46 2.27 -5.33
C PRO A 145 17.24 2.91 -4.59
N PRO A 146 17.07 2.67 -3.27
CA PRO A 146 15.88 3.05 -2.50
C PRO A 146 15.83 4.52 -2.08
N THR A 147 16.00 5.44 -3.04
CA THR A 147 15.84 6.87 -2.78
C THR A 147 14.84 7.47 -3.76
N LEU A 148 13.69 7.90 -3.24
CA LEU A 148 12.66 8.58 -4.01
C LEU A 148 12.00 9.71 -3.21
N THR A 149 11.31 10.57 -3.94
CA THR A 149 10.30 11.49 -3.40
C THR A 149 8.96 11.22 -4.08
N VAL A 150 7.90 11.11 -3.30
CA VAL A 150 6.53 11.00 -3.81
C VAL A 150 5.80 12.31 -3.53
N SER A 151 5.13 12.85 -4.54
CA SER A 151 4.27 14.01 -4.43
C SER A 151 2.91 13.76 -5.08
N TRP A 152 1.88 14.42 -4.57
CA TRP A 152 0.51 14.29 -5.05
C TRP A 152 0.02 15.60 -5.65
N GLN A 153 -0.76 15.49 -6.72
CA GLN A 153 -1.50 16.63 -7.29
C GLN A 153 -2.98 16.31 -7.47
N HIS A 154 -3.81 17.35 -7.34
CA HIS A 154 -5.23 17.36 -7.66
C HIS A 154 -5.46 18.46 -8.69
N HIS A 155 -5.95 18.10 -9.87
CA HIS A 155 -6.08 19.02 -11.02
C HIS A 155 -4.82 19.84 -11.30
N LEU A 156 -3.65 19.18 -11.28
CA LEU A 156 -2.32 19.79 -11.49
C LEU A 156 -1.82 20.72 -10.36
N ALA A 157 -2.61 20.91 -9.30
CA ALA A 157 -2.19 21.66 -8.12
C ALA A 157 -1.61 20.70 -7.05
N PRO A 158 -0.49 21.05 -6.40
CA PRO A 158 0.06 20.25 -5.30
C PRO A 158 -0.95 20.09 -4.16
N VAL A 159 -1.01 18.90 -3.56
CA VAL A 159 -1.86 18.60 -2.42
C VAL A 159 -1.01 18.36 -1.18
N GLU A 160 -1.37 19.03 -0.09
CA GLU A 160 -0.78 18.81 1.23
C GLU A 160 -1.52 17.74 2.02
N GLY A 161 -0.85 17.13 2.99
CA GLY A 161 -1.47 16.14 3.90
C GLY A 161 -1.39 14.69 3.43
N ALA A 162 -0.57 14.40 2.41
CA ALA A 162 -0.16 13.03 2.12
C ALA A 162 0.58 12.43 3.32
N ARG A 163 0.34 11.13 3.58
CA ARG A 163 1.08 10.41 4.62
C ARG A 163 2.55 10.24 4.20
N PRO A 164 3.47 10.02 5.17
CA PRO A 164 4.85 9.66 4.86
C PRO A 164 4.92 8.49 3.87
N THR A 165 5.95 8.51 3.04
CA THR A 165 6.21 7.40 2.12
C THR A 165 6.89 6.28 2.89
N PHE A 166 6.31 5.09 2.82
CA PHE A 166 6.88 3.89 3.45
C PHE A 166 7.66 3.11 2.40
N VAL A 167 8.95 2.93 2.61
CA VAL A 167 9.83 2.15 1.71
C VAL A 167 10.14 0.82 2.40
N SER A 168 10.00 -0.28 1.68
CA SER A 168 10.33 -1.62 2.16
C SER A 168 11.19 -2.36 1.16
N ALA A 169 12.08 -3.20 1.66
CA ALA A 169 12.74 -4.21 0.84
C ALA A 169 11.75 -5.31 0.50
N VAL A 170 11.94 -5.94 -0.65
CA VAL A 170 11.21 -7.15 -1.07
C VAL A 170 12.22 -8.18 -1.57
N ASP A 171 11.77 -9.41 -1.78
CA ASP A 171 12.61 -10.46 -2.34
C ASP A 171 13.21 -10.06 -3.70
N GLY A 172 14.38 -10.62 -4.03
CA GLY A 172 15.10 -10.29 -5.26
C GLY A 172 15.94 -9.01 -5.19
N LEU A 173 16.28 -8.53 -3.99
CA LEU A 173 17.16 -7.37 -3.74
C LEU A 173 16.63 -6.05 -4.35
N THR A 174 15.31 -5.89 -4.40
CA THR A 174 14.65 -4.66 -4.86
C THR A 174 13.83 -4.04 -3.74
N PHE A 175 13.31 -2.84 -3.98
CA PHE A 175 12.48 -2.12 -3.04
C PHE A 175 11.13 -1.80 -3.68
N GLN A 176 10.18 -1.54 -2.79
CA GLN A 176 8.90 -0.95 -3.13
C GLN A 176 8.58 0.19 -2.18
N ALA A 177 7.65 1.05 -2.57
CA ALA A 177 7.19 2.12 -1.71
C ALA A 177 5.68 2.34 -1.79
N PHE A 178 5.11 2.83 -0.70
CA PHE A 178 3.70 3.20 -0.62
C PHE A 178 3.54 4.62 -0.09
N SER A 179 2.73 5.42 -0.78
CA SER A 179 2.24 6.71 -0.29
C SER A 179 0.71 6.72 -0.29
N TYR A 180 0.11 7.44 0.65
CA TYR A 180 -1.33 7.45 0.87
C TYR A 180 -1.86 8.88 0.92
N LEU A 181 -2.95 9.14 0.21
CA LEU A 181 -3.66 10.42 0.23
C LEU A 181 -5.13 10.21 0.57
N ASN A 182 -5.59 10.79 1.68
CA ASN A 182 -7.01 10.77 2.04
C ASN A 182 -7.77 11.79 1.20
N PHE A 183 -8.92 11.39 0.67
CA PHE A 183 -9.76 12.26 -0.16
C PHE A 183 -11.24 11.83 -0.10
N THR A 184 -12.12 12.68 -0.61
CA THR A 184 -13.53 12.35 -0.84
C THR A 184 -13.78 12.42 -2.35
N PRO A 185 -14.03 11.29 -3.04
CA PRO A 185 -14.14 11.26 -4.50
C PRO A 185 -15.31 12.10 -5.03
N ALA A 186 -15.04 12.85 -6.09
CA ALA A 186 -16.01 13.60 -6.90
C ALA A 186 -15.91 13.19 -8.39
N PRO A 187 -17.01 13.31 -9.19
CA PRO A 187 -17.05 12.83 -10.57
C PRO A 187 -16.02 13.44 -11.53
N SER A 188 -15.55 14.66 -11.26
CA SER A 188 -14.58 15.37 -12.10
C SER A 188 -13.15 15.34 -11.56
N ASP A 189 -12.86 14.49 -10.58
CA ASP A 189 -11.54 14.44 -9.97
C ASP A 189 -10.47 13.91 -10.92
N LEU A 190 -9.29 14.53 -10.85
CA LEU A 190 -8.08 14.07 -11.49
C LEU A 190 -6.96 14.18 -10.47
N PHE A 191 -6.46 13.03 -10.04
CA PHE A 191 -5.29 12.95 -9.17
C PHE A 191 -4.10 12.40 -9.94
N SER A 192 -2.90 12.82 -9.54
CA SER A 192 -1.67 12.21 -10.02
C SER A 192 -0.68 11.99 -8.88
N CYS A 193 -0.07 10.81 -8.86
CA CYS A 193 1.10 10.51 -8.06
C CYS A 193 2.35 10.73 -8.93
N ILE A 194 3.26 11.57 -8.46
CA ILE A 194 4.53 11.88 -9.12
C ILE A 194 5.64 11.30 -8.26
N VAL A 195 6.38 10.36 -8.83
CA VAL A 195 7.48 9.64 -8.19
C VAL A 195 8.79 10.07 -8.84
N THR A 196 9.64 10.74 -8.08
CA THR A 196 10.96 11.18 -8.53
C THR A 196 12.03 10.28 -7.95
N HIS A 197 12.82 9.64 -8.82
CA HIS A 197 14.01 8.90 -8.41
C HIS A 197 15.16 9.88 -8.20
N GLU A 198 15.64 9.99 -6.97
CA GLU A 198 16.59 11.05 -6.58
C GLU A 198 18.00 10.88 -7.15
N ILE A 199 18.27 9.75 -7.81
CA ILE A 199 19.59 9.38 -8.28
C ILE A 199 19.86 9.88 -9.70
N ASP A 200 18.88 9.74 -10.58
CA ASP A 200 18.98 10.12 -12.00
C ASP A 200 17.94 11.18 -12.39
N SER A 201 17.15 11.67 -11.42
CA SER A 201 16.05 12.61 -11.66
C SER A 201 15.00 12.07 -12.64
N TYR A 202 14.92 10.74 -12.80
CA TYR A 202 13.84 10.10 -13.52
C TYR A 202 12.52 10.33 -12.76
N THR A 203 11.44 10.60 -13.50
CA THR A 203 10.13 10.84 -12.92
C THR A 203 9.09 9.93 -13.56
N ALA A 204 8.42 9.13 -12.74
CA ALA A 204 7.23 8.39 -13.12
C ALA A 204 5.97 9.13 -12.65
N ILE A 205 4.94 9.17 -13.50
CA ILE A 205 3.66 9.81 -13.17
C ILE A 205 2.55 8.81 -13.41
N ALA A 206 1.72 8.60 -12.40
CA ALA A 206 0.54 7.76 -12.46
C ALA A 206 -0.70 8.60 -12.20
N PHE A 207 -1.70 8.48 -13.07
CA PHE A 207 -2.94 9.23 -12.99
C PHE A 207 -4.07 8.35 -12.43
N TRP A 208 -4.97 8.99 -11.70
CA TRP A 208 -6.21 8.39 -11.26
C TRP A 208 -7.38 9.29 -11.62
N VAL A 209 -8.41 8.67 -12.21
CA VAL A 209 -9.71 9.29 -12.52
C VAL A 209 -10.82 8.37 -12.03
N PRO A 210 -11.96 8.92 -11.56
CA PRO A 210 -13.10 8.12 -11.15
C PRO A 210 -13.64 7.26 -12.30
N GLN A 211 -13.72 5.95 -12.10
CA GLN A 211 -14.33 5.01 -13.05
C GLN A 211 -15.15 3.96 -12.30
N ASN A 212 -16.27 3.55 -12.88
CA ASN A 212 -17.13 2.48 -12.35
C ASN A 212 -17.48 2.66 -10.86
N ALA A 213 -17.88 3.88 -10.48
CA ALA A 213 -18.30 4.15 -9.12
C ALA A 213 -19.54 3.32 -8.75
N LEU A 214 -19.54 2.77 -7.55
CA LEU A 214 -20.71 2.11 -6.99
C LEU A 214 -21.84 3.14 -6.83
N PRO A 215 -23.09 2.75 -7.13
CA PRO A 215 -24.23 3.61 -6.87
C PRO A 215 -24.31 3.88 -5.36
N SER A 216 -24.65 5.12 -5.01
CA SER A 216 -24.80 5.50 -3.61
C SER A 216 -25.96 4.73 -2.96
N ASP A 217 -25.75 4.24 -1.72
CA ASP A 217 -26.80 3.61 -0.90
C ASP A 217 -28.07 4.50 -0.80
N LEU A 218 -27.91 5.83 -0.80
CA LEU A 218 -29.03 6.77 -0.78
C LEU A 218 -29.86 6.64 -2.06
N LEU A 219 -29.20 6.62 -3.22
CA LEU A 219 -29.89 6.48 -4.50
C LEU A 219 -30.59 5.13 -4.59
N GLU A 220 -29.94 4.06 -4.14
CA GLU A 220 -30.53 2.72 -4.09
C GLU A 220 -31.78 2.69 -3.19
N ASN A 221 -31.67 3.21 -1.96
CA ASN A 221 -32.78 3.25 -1.00
C ASN A 221 -33.97 4.09 -1.51
N VAL A 222 -33.70 5.22 -2.17
CA VAL A 222 -34.74 6.08 -2.76
C VAL A 222 -35.43 5.35 -3.92
N LEU A 223 -34.67 4.75 -4.82
CA LEU A 223 -35.23 4.00 -5.96
C LEU A 223 -36.09 2.82 -5.49
N CYS A 224 -35.61 2.06 -4.51
CA CYS A 224 -36.37 0.99 -3.87
C CYS A 224 -37.66 1.53 -3.24
N SER A 225 -37.59 2.60 -2.46
CA SER A 225 -38.76 3.21 -1.81
C SER A 225 -39.80 3.70 -2.81
N VAL A 226 -39.37 4.34 -3.91
CA VAL A 226 -40.25 4.79 -4.99
C VAL A 226 -40.89 3.60 -5.69
N ALA A 227 -40.12 2.55 -6.00
CA ALA A 227 -40.64 1.35 -6.64
C ALA A 227 -41.69 0.63 -5.76
N PHE A 228 -41.42 0.50 -4.46
CA PHE A 228 -42.38 -0.03 -3.50
C PHE A 228 -43.64 0.83 -3.41
N GLY A 229 -43.49 2.16 -3.33
CA GLY A 229 -44.62 3.09 -3.29
C GLY A 229 -45.52 3.01 -4.52
N LEU A 230 -44.93 2.95 -5.71
CA LEU A 230 -45.66 2.77 -6.97
C LEU A 230 -46.33 1.40 -7.05
N GLY A 231 -45.67 0.34 -6.57
CA GLY A 231 -46.24 -1.00 -6.49
C GLY A 231 -47.49 -1.05 -5.60
N VAL A 232 -47.43 -0.46 -4.41
CA VAL A 232 -48.58 -0.38 -3.49
C VAL A 232 -49.72 0.44 -4.10
N LEU A 233 -49.40 1.58 -4.72
CA LEU A 233 -50.41 2.41 -5.41
C LEU A 233 -51.09 1.64 -6.54
N GLY A 234 -50.32 0.89 -7.34
CA GLY A 234 -50.84 0.03 -8.40
C GLY A 234 -51.79 -1.04 -7.88
N ILE A 235 -51.47 -1.66 -6.73
CA ILE A 235 -52.36 -2.63 -6.07
C ILE A 235 -53.67 -1.96 -5.63
N ILE A 236 -53.61 -0.79 -5.01
CA ILE A 236 -54.80 -0.06 -4.55
C ILE A 236 -55.70 0.31 -5.74
N VAL A 237 -55.13 0.90 -6.79
CA VAL A 237 -55.89 1.27 -8.00
C VAL A 237 -56.48 0.04 -8.68
N GLY A 238 -55.71 -1.05 -8.78
CA GLY A 238 -56.18 -2.33 -9.32
C GLY A 238 -57.37 -2.88 -8.54
N LEU A 239 -57.33 -2.86 -7.21
CA LEU A 239 -58.45 -3.29 -6.36
C LEU A 239 -59.70 -2.42 -6.57
N VAL A 240 -59.53 -1.09 -6.65
CA VAL A 240 -60.65 -0.15 -6.89
C VAL A 240 -61.30 -0.41 -8.24
N LEU A 241 -60.51 -0.59 -9.31
CA LEU A 241 -61.03 -0.90 -10.64
C LEU A 241 -61.77 -2.24 -10.66
N ILE A 242 -61.23 -3.28 -10.01
CA ILE A 242 -61.90 -4.58 -9.89
C ILE A 242 -63.26 -4.43 -9.20
N ILE A 243 -63.33 -3.66 -8.10
CA ILE A 243 -64.61 -3.41 -7.40
C ILE A 243 -65.58 -2.64 -8.28
N TYR A 244 -65.10 -1.62 -9.00
CA TYR A 244 -65.92 -0.78 -9.88
C TYR A 244 -66.53 -1.60 -11.03
N PHE A 245 -65.73 -2.42 -11.72
CA PHE A 245 -66.20 -3.27 -12.81
C PHE A 245 -66.97 -4.51 -12.35
N ARG A 246 -66.87 -4.89 -11.06
CA ARG A 246 -67.68 -5.97 -10.46
C ARG A 246 -69.02 -5.50 -9.87
N LYS A 247 -69.33 -4.19 -9.87
CA LYS A 247 -70.68 -3.74 -9.52
C LYS A 247 -71.66 -4.28 -10.56
N PRO A 248 -72.67 -5.09 -10.16
CA PRO A 248 -73.71 -5.52 -11.08
C PRO A 248 -74.45 -4.28 -11.57
N CYS A 249 -74.75 -4.24 -12.88
CA CYS A 249 -75.76 -3.32 -13.40
C CYS A 249 -77.04 -3.63 -12.62
N SER A 250 -77.44 -2.74 -11.71
CA SER A 250 -78.78 -2.79 -11.15
C SER A 250 -79.70 -2.43 -12.31
N GLY A 251 -80.28 -3.45 -12.93
CA GLY A 251 -81.34 -3.28 -13.91
C GLY A 251 -82.54 -2.63 -13.25
N ASP A 252 -83.10 -1.63 -13.94
CA ASP A 252 -84.43 -1.07 -13.70
C ASP A 252 -85.54 -2.13 -13.81
#